data_AF-A0A3G9GID9-F1
#
_entry.id   AF-A0A3G9GID9-F1
#
_cell.length_a   1.000
_cell.length_b   1.000
_cell.length_c   1.000
_cell.angle_alpha   90.00
_cell.angle_beta   90.00
_cell.angle_gamma   90.00
#
_symmetry.space_group_name_H-M   'P 1'
#
loop_
_entity.id
_entity.type
_entity.pdbx_description
1 polymer ?
#
loop_
_entity_poly.entity_id
_entity_poly.type
_entity_poly.pdbx_seq_one_letter_code
_entity_poly.pdbx_strand_id
1 'polypeptide(L)'
;MSAPQLHVHSTEELLAALATARPGPILLGASLHDVPTLYLAAGQSLRAISPQAALHFGKGQDGICLSTDNQLDGLQLVTETNRRAVFNDYRVASLGRLILQNLQINGVVQILARDNIRSGHVEAHNIDIVMADARSYEARPKGYGVEVIPGAFTLWNQQSDSAVTISADLTGLSAGRVGAPVKGSGIFVSGAGDTGGRLVVQRLETKAVYSDGGIAAGTPDRISGGVFTVYGAFVDRVVNHGPIVTYGPNDMVLDNWGWVDHWLAEDKITSYGPSGIGFVNFGTVRHLQINAPIETFGQGARGFNVYTGTVQLAEFDRITTHADGAVGIQISKPVGTITVRRGIETHGGTGQSLVKGVVTTLSAIALSVKAGGSAQKVDIAGGLITHGEHIPPLEMQGSINTLQISGGMRNTA
;
A
#
# COMPACT_ATOMS: atom_id res chain seq x y z
N MET A 1 -3.19 -38.27 -17.22
CA MET A 1 -3.34 -38.86 -15.87
C MET A 1 -3.07 -37.75 -14.87
N SER A 2 -3.99 -37.48 -13.95
CA SER A 2 -3.77 -36.49 -12.87
C SER A 2 -2.62 -36.98 -11.98
N ALA A 3 -1.69 -36.09 -11.62
CA ALA A 3 -0.63 -36.43 -10.68
C ALA A 3 -1.24 -36.92 -9.35
N PRO A 4 -0.67 -37.97 -8.72
CA PRO A 4 -1.19 -38.50 -7.46
C PRO A 4 -1.11 -37.41 -6.37
N GLN A 5 -2.20 -37.25 -5.63
CA GLN A 5 -2.29 -36.30 -4.51
C GLN A 5 -1.60 -36.90 -3.28
N LEU A 6 -0.74 -36.14 -2.60
CA LEU A 6 -0.06 -36.58 -1.38
C LEU A 6 -0.77 -35.99 -0.17
N HIS A 7 -1.43 -36.82 0.63
CA HIS A 7 -2.07 -36.40 1.88
C HIS A 7 -1.06 -36.47 3.02
N VAL A 8 -0.97 -35.39 3.81
CA VAL A 8 -0.03 -35.30 4.94
C VAL A 8 -0.76 -34.81 6.19
N HIS A 9 -0.43 -35.42 7.32
CA HIS A 9 -1.02 -35.19 8.64
C HIS A 9 0.02 -34.93 9.74
N SER A 10 1.32 -35.06 9.42
CA SER A 10 2.43 -34.72 10.32
C SER A 10 3.49 -33.86 9.64
N THR A 11 4.36 -33.24 10.44
CA THR A 11 5.51 -32.47 9.95
C THR A 11 6.48 -33.37 9.18
N GLU A 12 6.73 -34.58 9.65
CA GLU A 12 7.61 -35.55 9.00
C GLU A 12 7.07 -35.96 7.62
N GLU A 13 5.77 -36.23 7.51
CA GLU A 13 5.11 -36.56 6.25
C GLU A 13 5.17 -35.39 5.25
N LEU A 14 4.94 -34.16 5.74
CA LEU A 14 5.06 -32.95 4.91
C LEU A 14 6.48 -32.78 4.38
N LEU A 15 7.50 -32.92 5.24
CA LEU A 15 8.91 -32.82 4.82
C LEU A 15 9.29 -33.93 3.84
N ALA A 16 8.83 -35.16 4.08
CA ALA A 16 9.05 -36.27 3.15
C ALA A 16 8.40 -36.03 1.79
N ALA A 17 7.16 -35.50 1.77
CA ALA A 17 6.46 -35.16 0.53
C ALA A 17 7.19 -34.07 -0.26
N LEU A 18 7.64 -33.00 0.42
CA LEU A 18 8.41 -31.91 -0.20
C LEU A 18 9.74 -32.42 -0.78
N ALA A 19 10.45 -33.28 -0.05
CA ALA A 19 11.73 -33.86 -0.47
C ALA A 19 11.65 -34.70 -1.75
N THR A 20 10.46 -35.20 -2.13
CA THR A 20 10.29 -35.92 -3.40
C THR A 20 10.50 -35.01 -4.62
N ALA A 21 10.39 -33.68 -4.44
CA ALA A 21 10.46 -32.68 -5.50
C ALA A 21 9.52 -32.95 -6.70
N ARG A 22 8.46 -33.74 -6.49
CA ARG A 22 7.48 -34.06 -7.54
C ARG A 22 6.48 -32.92 -7.68
N PRO A 23 6.26 -32.39 -8.90
CA PRO A 23 5.18 -31.43 -9.14
C PRO A 23 3.82 -32.01 -8.78
N GLY A 24 2.92 -31.15 -8.29
CA GLY A 24 1.56 -31.52 -7.93
C GLY A 24 1.17 -31.15 -6.48
N PRO A 25 -0.08 -31.47 -6.11
CA PRO A 25 -0.64 -31.05 -4.83
C PRO A 25 -0.21 -31.95 -3.67
N ILE A 26 0.31 -31.30 -2.64
CA ILE A 26 0.42 -31.81 -1.27
C ILE A 26 -0.77 -31.26 -0.50
N LEU A 27 -1.54 -32.15 0.11
CA LEU A 27 -2.79 -31.85 0.77
C LEU A 27 -2.62 -31.98 2.29
N LEU A 28 -2.71 -30.85 2.97
CA LEU A 28 -2.56 -30.73 4.41
C LEU A 28 -3.89 -31.07 5.11
N GLY A 29 -3.90 -32.18 5.84
CA GLY A 29 -5.08 -32.70 6.52
C GLY A 29 -5.18 -32.37 8.02
N ALA A 30 -4.15 -31.75 8.61
CA ALA A 30 -4.11 -31.40 10.03
C ALA A 30 -3.30 -30.12 10.27
N SER A 31 -3.44 -29.53 11.45
CA SER A 31 -2.54 -28.45 11.89
C SER A 31 -1.23 -29.03 12.39
N LEU A 32 -0.13 -28.44 11.93
CA LEU A 32 1.22 -28.87 12.23
C LEU A 32 1.94 -27.82 13.05
N HIS A 33 2.79 -28.26 13.97
CA HIS A 33 3.54 -27.42 14.90
C HIS A 33 5.04 -27.64 14.76
N ASP A 34 5.80 -26.65 15.22
CA ASP A 34 7.27 -26.60 15.16
C ASP A 34 7.80 -26.90 13.75
N VAL A 35 7.06 -26.46 12.74
CA VAL A 35 7.38 -26.68 11.33
C VAL A 35 8.64 -25.85 11.00
N PRO A 36 9.67 -26.45 10.37
CA PRO A 36 10.82 -25.69 9.90
C PRO A 36 10.43 -24.85 8.68
N THR A 37 11.29 -23.92 8.27
CA THR A 37 11.12 -23.21 6.99
C THR A 37 10.97 -24.23 5.85
N LEU A 38 9.90 -24.11 5.07
CA LEU A 38 9.58 -25.04 3.97
C LEU A 38 10.09 -24.50 2.65
N TYR A 39 10.57 -25.38 1.77
CA TYR A 39 11.03 -25.03 0.43
C TYR A 39 10.25 -25.86 -0.58
N LEU A 40 9.44 -25.20 -1.40
CA LEU A 40 8.70 -25.87 -2.47
C LEU A 40 9.58 -25.97 -3.72
N ALA A 41 9.73 -27.18 -4.24
CA ALA A 41 10.33 -27.42 -5.54
C ALA A 41 9.40 -26.94 -6.67
N ALA A 42 9.93 -26.82 -7.88
CA ALA A 42 9.18 -26.29 -9.01
C ALA A 42 7.89 -27.11 -9.28
N GLY A 43 6.77 -26.42 -9.48
CA GLY A 43 5.47 -27.04 -9.76
C GLY A 43 4.78 -27.71 -8.55
N GLN A 44 5.38 -27.66 -7.35
CA GLN A 44 4.69 -28.14 -6.13
C GLN A 44 3.60 -27.17 -5.68
N SER A 45 2.51 -27.74 -5.17
CA SER A 45 1.43 -26.97 -4.55
C SER A 45 1.18 -27.48 -3.13
N LEU A 46 0.88 -26.59 -2.20
CA LEU A 46 0.43 -26.96 -0.85
C LEU A 46 -0.97 -26.41 -0.63
N ARG A 47 -1.90 -27.29 -0.27
CA ARG A 47 -3.32 -26.92 -0.08
C ARG A 47 -3.87 -27.49 1.20
N ALA A 48 -4.66 -26.72 1.92
CA ALA A 48 -5.44 -27.24 3.03
C ALA A 48 -6.63 -28.07 2.52
N ILE A 49 -6.92 -29.20 3.19
CA ILE A 49 -8.16 -29.96 2.99
C ILE A 49 -9.25 -29.49 3.97
N SER A 50 -8.84 -28.95 5.12
CA SER A 50 -9.73 -28.43 6.16
C SER A 50 -9.49 -26.94 6.39
N PRO A 51 -10.53 -26.11 6.61
CA PRO A 51 -10.39 -24.71 7.01
C PRO A 51 -9.60 -24.49 8.30
N GLN A 52 -9.45 -25.53 9.13
CA GLN A 52 -8.68 -25.44 10.38
C GLN A 52 -7.20 -25.78 10.20
N ALA A 53 -6.76 -26.24 9.03
CA ALA A 53 -5.39 -26.67 8.82
C ALA A 53 -4.43 -25.48 8.85
N ALA A 54 -3.55 -25.47 9.85
CA ALA A 54 -2.57 -24.42 10.08
C ALA A 54 -1.14 -24.97 10.09
N LEU A 55 -0.19 -24.16 9.62
CA LEU A 55 1.24 -24.40 9.81
C LEU A 55 1.77 -23.40 10.82
N HIS A 56 2.12 -23.91 12.01
CA HIS A 56 2.80 -23.15 13.05
C HIS A 56 4.30 -23.39 12.94
N PHE A 57 5.01 -22.38 12.43
CA PHE A 57 6.45 -22.45 12.24
C PHE A 57 7.18 -22.29 13.57
N GLY A 58 8.26 -23.04 13.74
CA GLY A 58 9.10 -22.98 14.93
C GLY A 58 9.72 -21.61 15.14
N LYS A 59 10.16 -21.31 16.38
CA LYS A 59 10.78 -20.03 16.71
C LYS A 59 11.97 -19.71 15.79
N GLY A 60 12.01 -18.47 15.28
CA GLY A 60 13.06 -18.00 14.38
C GLY A 60 12.99 -18.53 12.95
N GLN A 61 12.01 -19.40 12.63
CA GLN A 61 11.80 -19.90 11.28
C GLN A 61 11.02 -18.88 10.44
N ASP A 62 11.37 -18.80 9.17
CA ASP A 62 10.45 -18.27 8.17
C ASP A 62 9.42 -19.35 7.81
N GLY A 63 8.44 -18.97 7.00
CA GLY A 63 7.37 -19.83 6.55
C GLY A 63 7.74 -20.60 5.29
N ILE A 64 7.09 -20.28 4.18
CA ILE A 64 7.19 -21.03 2.93
C ILE A 64 8.01 -20.26 1.89
N CYS A 65 9.09 -20.86 1.42
CA CYS A 65 9.89 -20.43 0.28
C CYS A 65 9.35 -21.05 -1.02
N LEU A 66 8.95 -20.19 -1.95
CA LEU A 66 8.45 -20.53 -3.28
C LEU A 66 9.59 -20.49 -4.30
N SER A 67 9.64 -21.44 -5.22
CA SER A 67 10.50 -21.43 -6.41
C SER A 67 9.71 -21.04 -7.67
N THR A 68 9.52 -21.97 -8.61
CA THR A 68 8.87 -21.75 -9.90
C THR A 68 7.53 -22.49 -9.95
N ASP A 69 6.47 -21.84 -10.45
CA ASP A 69 5.15 -22.48 -10.66
C ASP A 69 4.51 -23.08 -9.39
N ASN A 70 4.69 -22.41 -8.23
CA ASN A 70 4.12 -22.88 -6.97
C ASN A 70 2.74 -22.31 -6.67
N GLN A 71 1.95 -23.11 -5.93
CA GLN A 71 0.63 -22.68 -5.46
C GLN A 71 0.45 -22.95 -3.96
N LEU A 72 -0.09 -21.97 -3.24
CA LEU A 72 -0.58 -22.09 -1.87
C LEU A 72 -2.08 -21.80 -1.84
N ASP A 73 -2.88 -22.66 -1.21
CA ASP A 73 -4.33 -22.49 -1.15
C ASP A 73 -4.94 -22.91 0.20
N GLY A 74 -5.74 -22.02 0.80
CA GLY A 74 -6.58 -22.32 1.95
C GLY A 74 -5.83 -22.50 3.27
N LEU A 75 -4.56 -22.07 3.36
CA LEU A 75 -3.69 -22.31 4.52
C LEU A 75 -3.77 -21.17 5.54
N GLN A 76 -3.73 -21.53 6.82
CA GLN A 76 -3.30 -20.62 7.87
C GLN A 76 -1.80 -20.76 8.11
N LEU A 77 -1.05 -19.67 8.00
CA LEU A 77 0.40 -19.63 8.18
C LEU A 77 0.75 -18.77 9.40
N VAL A 78 1.45 -19.35 10.37
CA VAL A 78 1.78 -18.69 11.64
C VAL A 78 3.28 -18.70 11.87
N THR A 79 3.93 -17.55 11.69
CA THR A 79 5.32 -17.29 12.09
C THR A 79 5.37 -16.25 13.22
N GLU A 80 6.58 -15.93 13.72
CA GLU A 80 6.78 -14.66 14.43
C GLU A 80 6.42 -13.48 13.50
N THR A 81 5.86 -12.39 14.03
CA THR A 81 5.28 -11.31 13.20
C THR A 81 6.29 -10.61 12.30
N ASN A 82 7.57 -10.62 12.66
CA ASN A 82 8.66 -10.04 11.87
C ASN A 82 9.30 -11.02 10.87
N ARG A 83 8.86 -12.28 10.82
CA ARG A 83 9.35 -13.30 9.89
C ARG A 83 8.54 -13.34 8.61
N ARG A 84 9.11 -13.89 7.55
CA ARG A 84 8.45 -14.04 6.26
C ARG A 84 7.59 -15.29 6.32
N ALA A 85 6.27 -15.17 6.38
CA ALA A 85 5.36 -16.30 6.27
C ALA A 85 5.35 -16.88 4.84
N VAL A 86 5.51 -16.01 3.83
CA VAL A 86 5.66 -16.42 2.42
C VAL A 86 6.75 -15.59 1.77
N PHE A 87 7.68 -16.25 1.09
CA PHE A 87 8.74 -15.61 0.32
C PHE A 87 9.16 -16.48 -0.87
N ASN A 88 10.06 -15.99 -1.73
CA ASN A 88 10.55 -16.77 -2.88
C ASN A 88 12.07 -16.93 -2.89
N ASP A 89 12.53 -17.98 -3.57
CA ASP A 89 13.91 -18.25 -3.91
C ASP A 89 14.36 -17.30 -5.03
N TYR A 90 15.47 -16.60 -4.83
CA TYR A 90 16.02 -15.64 -5.79
C TYR A 90 16.98 -16.29 -6.81
N ARG A 91 17.28 -17.59 -6.65
CA ARG A 91 18.21 -18.33 -7.50
C ARG A 91 17.58 -18.85 -8.79
N VAL A 92 16.25 -18.94 -8.84
CA VAL A 92 15.52 -19.37 -10.04
C VAL A 92 15.58 -18.30 -11.13
N ALA A 93 15.61 -18.73 -12.40
CA ALA A 93 15.60 -17.81 -13.53
C ALA A 93 14.23 -17.14 -13.75
N SER A 94 13.15 -17.81 -13.32
CA SER A 94 11.79 -17.33 -13.45
C SER A 94 10.95 -17.78 -12.27
N LEU A 95 10.03 -16.94 -11.82
CA LEU A 95 8.99 -17.33 -10.86
C LEU A 95 7.95 -18.26 -11.51
N GLY A 96 7.91 -18.32 -12.85
CA GLY A 96 6.80 -18.96 -13.56
C GLY A 96 5.49 -18.27 -13.17
N ARG A 97 4.49 -19.05 -12.78
CA ARG A 97 3.23 -18.57 -12.20
C ARG A 97 3.11 -18.94 -10.73
N LEU A 98 3.26 -17.97 -9.83
CA LEU A 98 3.00 -18.15 -8.41
C LEU A 98 1.53 -17.83 -8.09
N ILE A 99 0.86 -18.72 -7.37
CA ILE A 99 -0.56 -18.58 -7.05
C ILE A 99 -0.74 -18.68 -5.53
N LEU A 100 -1.15 -17.59 -4.89
CA LEU A 100 -1.45 -17.51 -3.46
C LEU A 100 -2.94 -17.25 -3.31
N GLN A 101 -3.67 -18.17 -2.68
CA GLN A 101 -5.13 -18.09 -2.60
C GLN A 101 -5.62 -18.42 -1.20
N ASN A 102 -6.58 -17.63 -0.71
CA ASN A 102 -7.32 -17.92 0.51
C ASN A 102 -6.42 -18.17 1.72
N LEU A 103 -5.43 -17.29 1.94
CA LEU A 103 -4.44 -17.44 3.00
C LEU A 103 -4.78 -16.54 4.20
N GLN A 104 -4.65 -17.08 5.40
CA GLN A 104 -4.63 -16.29 6.63
C GLN A 104 -3.22 -16.32 7.23
N ILE A 105 -2.66 -15.15 7.52
CA ILE A 105 -1.22 -15.02 7.77
C ILE A 105 -0.94 -14.23 9.06
N ASN A 106 -0.11 -14.80 9.93
CA ASN A 106 0.67 -14.08 10.93
C ASN A 106 2.14 -14.09 10.46
N GLY A 107 2.67 -12.94 10.08
CA GLY A 107 3.98 -12.77 9.44
C GLY A 107 3.90 -11.92 8.17
N VAL A 108 5.03 -11.75 7.50
CA VAL A 108 5.18 -10.92 6.30
C VAL A 108 5.06 -11.77 5.03
N VAL A 109 4.38 -11.26 4.01
CA VAL A 109 4.42 -11.79 2.64
C VAL A 109 5.40 -10.96 1.82
N GLN A 110 6.48 -11.56 1.33
CA GLN A 110 7.52 -10.85 0.60
C GLN A 110 7.94 -11.61 -0.66
N ILE A 111 7.45 -11.16 -1.81
CA ILE A 111 7.85 -11.69 -3.12
C ILE A 111 8.75 -10.66 -3.82
N LEU A 112 10.00 -11.04 -4.07
CA LEU A 112 11.01 -10.19 -4.70
C LEU A 112 11.51 -10.83 -5.99
N ALA A 113 11.46 -10.09 -7.10
CA ALA A 113 12.25 -10.42 -8.27
C ALA A 113 13.59 -9.72 -8.19
N ARG A 114 14.60 -10.45 -7.74
CA ARG A 114 15.99 -10.00 -7.62
C ARG A 114 16.94 -11.11 -8.05
N ASP A 115 18.22 -10.77 -8.11
CA ASP A 115 19.30 -11.70 -8.46
C ASP A 115 19.03 -12.38 -9.82
N ASN A 116 18.74 -13.69 -9.86
CA ASN A 116 18.60 -14.45 -11.11
C ASN A 116 17.22 -14.33 -11.78
N ILE A 117 16.21 -13.79 -11.10
CA ILE A 117 14.84 -13.78 -11.61
C ILE A 117 14.70 -12.78 -12.76
N ARG A 118 14.29 -13.24 -13.94
CA ARG A 118 14.12 -12.41 -15.15
C ARG A 118 12.67 -12.31 -15.63
N SER A 119 11.77 -13.12 -15.11
CA SER A 119 10.35 -13.12 -15.47
C SER A 119 9.49 -13.78 -14.41
N GLY A 120 8.18 -13.53 -14.48
CA GLY A 120 7.22 -14.17 -13.59
C GLY A 120 5.84 -13.52 -13.62
N HIS A 121 4.86 -14.28 -13.17
CA HIS A 121 3.50 -13.83 -12.88
C HIS A 121 3.12 -14.20 -11.45
N VAL A 122 2.55 -13.25 -10.70
CA VAL A 122 2.11 -13.46 -9.31
C VAL A 122 0.61 -13.20 -9.20
N GLU A 123 -0.12 -14.21 -8.77
CA GLU A 123 -1.53 -14.13 -8.41
C GLU A 123 -1.65 -14.20 -6.89
N ALA A 124 -2.28 -13.21 -6.28
CA ALA A 124 -2.57 -13.21 -4.85
C ALA A 124 -4.03 -12.84 -4.63
N HIS A 125 -4.84 -13.80 -4.20
CA HIS A 125 -6.28 -13.65 -4.03
C HIS A 125 -6.70 -14.00 -2.60
N ASN A 126 -7.46 -13.11 -1.97
CA ASN A 126 -7.98 -13.30 -0.61
C ASN A 126 -6.86 -13.61 0.41
N ILE A 127 -5.85 -12.75 0.45
CA ILE A 127 -4.77 -12.83 1.44
C ILE A 127 -5.11 -11.93 2.62
N ASP A 128 -5.28 -12.53 3.79
CA ASP A 128 -5.58 -11.82 5.02
C ASP A 128 -4.39 -11.88 5.99
N ILE A 129 -3.64 -10.78 6.07
CA ILE A 129 -2.51 -10.65 6.98
C ILE A 129 -3.03 -10.05 8.30
N VAL A 130 -3.17 -10.91 9.31
CA VAL A 130 -3.75 -10.50 10.60
C VAL A 130 -2.75 -9.67 11.40
N MET A 131 -1.48 -10.06 11.41
CA MET A 131 -0.39 -9.39 12.12
C MET A 131 0.92 -9.53 11.36
N ALA A 132 1.69 -8.44 11.27
CA ALA A 132 3.02 -8.41 10.67
C ALA A 132 3.83 -7.25 11.23
N ASP A 133 5.16 -7.37 11.23
CA ASP A 133 6.09 -6.28 11.50
C ASP A 133 7.20 -6.24 10.43
N ALA A 134 7.04 -5.32 9.48
CA ALA A 134 7.95 -5.14 8.36
C ALA A 134 9.05 -4.08 8.63
N ARG A 135 9.15 -3.53 9.85
CA ARG A 135 10.07 -2.41 10.12
C ARG A 135 11.54 -2.79 10.06
N SER A 136 11.87 -4.05 10.36
CA SER A 136 13.24 -4.57 10.33
C SER A 136 13.77 -4.86 8.91
N TYR A 137 12.93 -4.76 7.87
CA TYR A 137 13.40 -4.98 6.50
C TYR A 137 14.10 -3.71 5.97
N GLU A 138 15.39 -3.85 5.68
CA GLU A 138 16.29 -2.74 5.37
C GLU A 138 16.22 -2.28 3.91
N ALA A 139 15.85 -3.18 3.00
CA ALA A 139 15.65 -2.82 1.59
C ALA A 139 14.43 -1.90 1.48
N ARG A 140 14.69 -0.64 1.14
CA ARG A 140 13.67 0.42 1.07
C ARG A 140 13.83 1.18 -0.24
N PRO A 141 12.75 1.38 -1.02
CA PRO A 141 12.83 2.31 -2.13
C PRO A 141 13.07 3.73 -1.59
N LYS A 142 13.99 4.45 -2.24
CA LYS A 142 14.35 5.82 -1.91
C LYS A 142 13.91 6.74 -3.05
N GLY A 143 13.30 7.87 -2.71
CA GLY A 143 12.81 8.85 -3.68
C GLY A 143 12.28 10.09 -2.98
N TYR A 144 12.33 11.24 -3.66
CA TYR A 144 11.68 12.47 -3.19
C TYR A 144 12.09 12.95 -1.79
N GLY A 145 13.32 12.65 -1.37
CA GLY A 145 13.86 13.02 -0.05
C GLY A 145 13.47 12.07 1.09
N VAL A 146 12.85 10.93 0.79
CA VAL A 146 12.42 9.93 1.78
C VAL A 146 12.75 8.49 1.36
N GLU A 147 12.74 7.58 2.33
CA GLU A 147 12.70 6.12 2.12
C GLU A 147 11.38 5.52 2.63
N VAL A 148 10.89 4.49 1.96
CA VAL A 148 9.60 3.83 2.31
C VAL A 148 9.85 2.53 3.06
N ILE A 149 9.22 2.35 4.22
CA ILE A 149 9.20 1.06 4.93
C ILE A 149 8.37 0.04 4.10
N PRO A 150 8.86 -1.19 3.87
CA PRO A 150 8.09 -2.21 3.15
C PRO A 150 6.77 -2.58 3.84
N GLY A 151 5.90 -3.25 3.09
CA GLY A 151 4.59 -3.64 3.55
C GLY A 151 4.54 -5.02 4.22
N ALA A 152 3.50 -5.23 5.03
CA ALA A 152 3.06 -6.55 5.44
C ALA A 152 2.87 -7.49 4.23
N PHE A 153 2.34 -6.96 3.13
CA PHE A 153 2.44 -7.54 1.80
C PHE A 153 3.39 -6.71 0.94
N THR A 154 4.42 -7.35 0.38
CA THR A 154 5.41 -6.72 -0.50
C THR A 154 5.56 -7.55 -1.78
N LEU A 155 5.26 -6.95 -2.93
CA LEU A 155 5.65 -7.46 -4.25
C LEU A 155 6.57 -6.45 -4.93
N TRP A 156 7.83 -6.83 -5.16
CA TRP A 156 8.83 -5.89 -5.65
C TRP A 156 9.72 -6.50 -6.74
N ASN A 157 9.65 -5.94 -7.94
CA ASN A 157 10.69 -6.18 -8.95
C ASN A 157 11.90 -5.27 -8.65
N GLN A 158 12.99 -5.86 -8.16
CA GLN A 158 14.24 -5.18 -7.80
C GLN A 158 15.30 -5.26 -8.91
N GLN A 159 14.96 -5.78 -10.09
CA GLN A 159 15.94 -5.95 -11.16
C GLN A 159 16.43 -4.61 -11.70
N SER A 160 17.74 -4.46 -11.87
CA SER A 160 18.30 -3.26 -12.49
C SER A 160 18.07 -3.20 -14.00
N ASP A 161 17.77 -4.33 -14.63
CA ASP A 161 17.49 -4.41 -16.07
C ASP A 161 16.05 -3.99 -16.38
N SER A 162 15.90 -2.88 -17.11
CA SER A 162 14.62 -2.34 -17.58
C SER A 162 13.80 -3.28 -18.47
N ALA A 163 14.42 -4.28 -19.09
CA ALA A 163 13.74 -5.29 -19.89
C ALA A 163 12.99 -6.31 -19.03
N VAL A 164 13.39 -6.48 -17.76
CA VAL A 164 12.76 -7.44 -16.86
C VAL A 164 11.40 -6.91 -16.40
N THR A 165 10.35 -7.64 -16.76
CA THR A 165 8.98 -7.37 -16.33
C THR A 165 8.47 -8.53 -15.48
N ILE A 166 7.94 -8.19 -14.32
CA ILE A 166 7.10 -9.07 -13.51
C ILE A 166 5.66 -8.59 -13.65
N SER A 167 4.74 -9.53 -13.81
CA SER A 167 3.32 -9.23 -13.90
C SER A 167 2.57 -9.74 -12.67
N ALA A 168 1.43 -9.13 -12.35
CA ALA A 168 0.62 -9.57 -11.22
C ALA A 168 -0.88 -9.28 -11.36
N ASP A 169 -1.68 -10.08 -10.66
CA ASP A 169 -3.09 -9.85 -10.40
C ASP A 169 -3.36 -10.08 -8.90
N LEU A 170 -3.72 -9.01 -8.19
CA LEU A 170 -3.76 -8.96 -6.74
C LEU A 170 -5.16 -8.54 -6.29
N THR A 171 -5.92 -9.44 -5.67
CA THR A 171 -7.29 -9.14 -5.24
C THR A 171 -7.62 -9.57 -3.82
N GLY A 172 -8.49 -8.80 -3.16
CA GLY A 172 -8.99 -9.12 -1.82
C GLY A 172 -7.91 -9.15 -0.73
N LEU A 173 -6.86 -8.35 -0.85
CA LEU A 173 -5.79 -8.25 0.15
C LEU A 173 -6.27 -7.47 1.39
N SER A 174 -6.04 -7.97 2.60
CA SER A 174 -6.24 -7.24 3.86
C SER A 174 -5.01 -7.30 4.77
N ALA A 175 -4.83 -6.25 5.58
CA ALA A 175 -3.74 -6.20 6.54
C ALA A 175 -4.15 -5.50 7.84
N GLY A 176 -3.86 -6.13 8.99
CA GLY A 176 -4.10 -5.56 10.31
C GLY A 176 -5.58 -5.49 10.70
N ARG A 177 -5.84 -4.95 11.88
CA ARG A 177 -7.20 -4.76 12.45
C ARG A 177 -7.32 -3.41 13.14
N VAL A 178 -8.55 -2.97 13.38
CA VAL A 178 -8.84 -1.85 14.28
C VAL A 178 -8.19 -2.12 15.64
N GLY A 179 -7.38 -1.18 16.12
CA GLY A 179 -6.65 -1.31 17.40
C GLY A 179 -5.45 -2.25 17.37
N ALA A 180 -5.21 -2.97 16.27
CA ALA A 180 -4.06 -3.83 16.06
C ALA A 180 -3.56 -3.72 14.60
N PRO A 181 -2.99 -2.55 14.21
CA PRO A 181 -2.44 -2.37 12.88
C PRO A 181 -1.18 -3.22 12.67
N VAL A 182 -0.89 -3.59 11.42
CA VAL A 182 0.44 -4.12 11.06
C VAL A 182 1.49 -3.03 11.26
N LYS A 183 2.73 -3.44 11.56
CA LYS A 183 3.84 -2.50 11.74
C LYS A 183 4.67 -2.37 10.46
N GLY A 184 4.97 -1.14 10.07
CA GLY A 184 5.44 -0.81 8.72
C GLY A 184 4.27 -0.47 7.80
N SER A 185 4.46 -0.62 6.49
CA SER A 185 3.38 -0.36 5.53
C SER A 185 2.37 -1.52 5.47
N GLY A 186 1.18 -1.28 4.92
CA GLY A 186 0.18 -2.31 4.68
C GLY A 186 0.50 -3.14 3.43
N ILE A 187 0.07 -2.64 2.27
CA ILE A 187 0.25 -3.26 0.96
C ILE A 187 1.23 -2.44 0.14
N PHE A 188 2.26 -3.09 -0.40
CA PHE A 188 3.36 -2.44 -1.10
C PHE A 188 3.64 -3.15 -2.43
N VAL A 189 3.58 -2.40 -3.53
CA VAL A 189 4.00 -2.87 -4.86
C VAL A 189 5.01 -1.91 -5.49
N SER A 190 6.10 -2.44 -6.08
CA SER A 190 7.17 -1.61 -6.65
C SER A 190 7.90 -2.27 -7.83
N GLY A 191 8.40 -1.45 -8.74
CA GLY A 191 9.51 -1.79 -9.64
C GLY A 191 10.86 -1.29 -9.10
N ALA A 192 11.88 -1.27 -9.94
CA ALA A 192 13.26 -0.94 -9.56
C ALA A 192 13.68 0.48 -10.02
N GLY A 193 12.95 1.49 -9.55
CA GLY A 193 13.13 2.87 -10.00
C GLY A 193 12.47 3.13 -11.36
N ASP A 194 12.74 4.31 -11.92
CA ASP A 194 12.22 4.71 -13.24
C ASP A 194 12.98 4.07 -14.40
N THR A 195 14.15 3.47 -14.12
CA THR A 195 15.08 2.94 -15.13
C THR A 195 15.36 1.45 -14.99
N GLY A 196 14.89 0.79 -13.93
CA GLY A 196 15.04 -0.64 -13.73
C GLY A 196 13.82 -1.43 -14.19
N GLY A 197 13.78 -2.68 -13.75
CA GLY A 197 12.74 -3.65 -14.04
C GLY A 197 11.36 -3.17 -13.55
N ARG A 198 10.35 -3.54 -14.33
CA ARG A 198 8.96 -3.09 -14.15
C ARG A 198 8.13 -4.11 -13.42
N LEU A 199 7.19 -3.62 -12.62
CA LEU A 199 6.08 -4.41 -12.12
C LEU A 199 4.80 -3.94 -12.83
N VAL A 200 4.14 -4.85 -13.55
CA VAL A 200 2.88 -4.57 -14.25
C VAL A 200 1.75 -5.29 -13.53
N VAL A 201 0.81 -4.54 -12.97
CA VAL A 201 -0.27 -5.07 -12.14
C VAL A 201 -1.61 -4.78 -12.83
N GLN A 202 -2.35 -5.83 -13.19
CA GLN A 202 -3.66 -5.63 -13.82
C GLN A 202 -4.68 -5.10 -12.80
N ARG A 203 -4.74 -5.72 -11.61
CA ARG A 203 -5.59 -5.27 -10.51
C ARG A 203 -4.83 -5.32 -9.20
N LEU A 204 -5.02 -4.30 -8.39
CA LEU A 204 -4.62 -4.24 -6.99
C LEU A 204 -5.86 -3.90 -6.16
N GLU A 205 -6.53 -4.93 -5.65
CA GLU A 205 -7.75 -4.77 -4.85
C GLU A 205 -7.47 -5.11 -3.38
N THR A 206 -7.82 -4.18 -2.50
CA THR A 206 -7.72 -4.39 -1.05
C THR A 206 -9.09 -4.37 -0.40
N LYS A 207 -9.24 -5.13 0.68
CA LYS A 207 -10.28 -4.93 1.70
C LYS A 207 -9.75 -3.89 2.70
N ALA A 208 -10.07 -4.04 3.98
CA ALA A 208 -9.59 -3.16 5.03
C ALA A 208 -8.07 -3.30 5.25
N VAL A 209 -7.40 -2.17 5.46
CA VAL A 209 -5.96 -2.09 5.77
C VAL A 209 -5.74 -1.13 6.93
N TYR A 210 -5.05 -1.61 7.97
CA TYR A 210 -4.68 -0.86 9.16
C TYR A 210 -3.18 -0.96 9.37
N SER A 211 -2.45 0.15 9.25
CA SER A 211 -0.99 0.17 9.35
C SER A 211 -0.46 1.26 10.28
N ASP A 212 0.69 1.00 10.88
CA ASP A 212 1.44 1.94 11.71
C ASP A 212 2.93 1.77 11.39
N GLY A 213 3.53 2.77 10.78
CA GLY A 213 4.94 2.75 10.40
C GLY A 213 5.89 2.53 11.57
N GLY A 214 5.47 2.87 12.79
CA GLY A 214 6.34 2.86 13.97
C GLY A 214 7.58 3.73 13.78
N ILE A 215 7.45 4.80 12.98
CA ILE A 215 8.53 5.75 12.70
C ILE A 215 8.76 6.60 13.95
N ALA A 216 10.02 6.70 14.38
CA ALA A 216 10.37 7.51 15.55
C ALA A 216 10.14 9.00 15.25
N ALA A 217 9.64 9.74 16.24
CA ALA A 217 9.49 11.18 16.13
C ALA A 217 10.83 11.85 15.75
N GLY A 218 10.77 12.86 14.87
CA GLY A 218 11.98 13.52 14.36
C GLY A 218 12.73 12.75 13.28
N THR A 219 12.12 11.73 12.65
CA THR A 219 12.65 11.03 11.47
C THR A 219 11.95 11.51 10.19
N PRO A 220 12.35 12.66 9.62
CA PRO A 220 11.63 13.27 8.50
C PRO A 220 11.85 12.57 7.16
N ASP A 221 12.91 11.79 7.02
CA ASP A 221 13.34 11.14 5.78
C ASP A 221 12.77 9.71 5.63
N ARG A 222 11.82 9.31 6.48
CA ARG A 222 11.18 8.00 6.42
C ARG A 222 9.68 8.12 6.40
N ILE A 223 9.05 7.33 5.54
CA ILE A 223 7.60 7.22 5.42
C ILE A 223 7.15 5.77 5.45
N SER A 224 5.88 5.56 5.80
CA SER A 224 5.16 4.30 5.62
C SER A 224 3.74 4.60 5.15
N GLY A 225 2.86 3.60 5.09
CA GLY A 225 1.54 3.84 4.56
C GLY A 225 0.64 2.63 4.37
N GLY A 226 -0.63 2.90 4.07
CA GLY A 226 -1.65 1.86 3.90
C GLY A 226 -1.45 1.08 2.61
N VAL A 227 -1.53 1.77 1.47
CA VAL A 227 -1.35 1.17 0.14
C VAL A 227 -0.38 2.02 -0.70
N PHE A 228 0.73 1.40 -1.12
CA PHE A 228 1.74 2.01 -1.97
C PHE A 228 1.77 1.41 -3.36
N THR A 229 1.83 2.29 -4.36
CA THR A 229 2.30 1.97 -5.71
C THR A 229 3.56 2.78 -5.98
N VAL A 230 4.72 2.14 -5.89
CA VAL A 230 6.02 2.84 -5.94
C VAL A 230 6.53 2.90 -7.38
N TYR A 231 7.61 3.66 -7.63
CA TYR A 231 8.22 3.81 -8.95
C TYR A 231 8.46 2.45 -9.66
N GLY A 232 8.43 2.47 -10.99
CA GLY A 232 8.52 1.27 -11.80
C GLY A 232 7.33 0.31 -11.69
N ALA A 233 6.32 0.61 -10.85
CA ALA A 233 5.03 -0.07 -10.88
C ALA A 233 4.06 0.62 -11.85
N PHE A 234 3.41 -0.17 -12.69
CA PHE A 234 2.37 0.22 -13.62
C PHE A 234 1.12 -0.57 -13.26
N VAL A 235 0.10 0.10 -12.75
CA VAL A 235 -1.12 -0.53 -12.24
C VAL A 235 -2.32 -0.04 -13.04
N ASP A 236 -3.02 -0.94 -13.72
CA ASP A 236 -4.20 -0.55 -14.50
C ASP A 236 -5.32 -0.10 -13.55
N ARG A 237 -5.59 -0.88 -12.49
CA ARG A 237 -6.64 -0.54 -11.54
C ARG A 237 -6.25 -0.83 -10.10
N VAL A 238 -6.31 0.18 -9.25
CA VAL A 238 -6.28 0.05 -7.79
C VAL A 238 -7.70 0.22 -7.27
N VAL A 239 -8.19 -0.72 -6.45
CA VAL A 239 -9.50 -0.61 -5.79
C VAL A 239 -9.36 -0.88 -4.30
N ASN A 240 -9.72 0.09 -3.47
CA ASN A 240 -9.83 -0.11 -2.02
C ASN A 240 -11.31 -0.27 -1.67
N HIS A 241 -11.75 -1.52 -1.46
CA HIS A 241 -13.13 -1.88 -1.11
C HIS A 241 -13.47 -1.61 0.36
N GLY A 242 -12.46 -1.64 1.24
CA GLY A 242 -12.61 -1.39 2.67
C GLY A 242 -11.81 -0.19 3.14
N PRO A 243 -11.94 0.19 4.41
CA PRO A 243 -11.28 1.37 4.95
C PRO A 243 -9.77 1.19 4.98
N ILE A 244 -9.04 2.27 4.68
CA ILE A 244 -7.59 2.33 4.79
C ILE A 244 -7.24 3.32 5.88
N VAL A 245 -6.55 2.85 6.93
CA VAL A 245 -6.30 3.61 8.14
C VAL A 245 -4.81 3.56 8.51
N THR A 246 -4.21 4.72 8.69
CA THR A 246 -2.84 4.85 9.19
C THR A 246 -2.78 5.55 10.54
N TYR A 247 -1.82 5.14 11.39
CA TYR A 247 -1.71 5.63 12.76
C TYR A 247 -0.38 6.35 13.05
N GLY A 248 0.70 6.00 12.37
CA GLY A 248 2.04 6.48 12.67
C GLY A 248 2.37 7.84 12.03
N PRO A 249 3.41 8.53 12.56
CA PRO A 249 3.91 9.77 11.96
C PRO A 249 4.47 9.51 10.56
N ASN A 250 4.22 10.43 9.63
CA ASN A 250 4.62 10.30 8.22
C ASN A 250 4.05 9.05 7.53
N ASP A 251 2.93 8.52 8.02
CA ASP A 251 2.21 7.45 7.35
C ASP A 251 1.22 8.02 6.33
N MET A 252 1.48 7.75 5.05
CA MET A 252 0.59 8.11 3.94
C MET A 252 -0.52 7.05 3.83
N VAL A 253 -1.78 7.43 3.74
CA VAL A 253 -2.86 6.44 3.66
C VAL A 253 -2.81 5.74 2.30
N LEU A 254 -2.83 6.53 1.23
CA LEU A 254 -2.65 6.10 -0.16
C LEU A 254 -1.52 6.93 -0.80
N ASP A 255 -0.52 6.27 -1.37
CA ASP A 255 0.64 6.95 -1.96
C ASP A 255 1.04 6.34 -3.31
N ASN A 256 1.12 7.20 -4.32
CA ASN A 256 1.50 6.85 -5.68
C ASN A 256 2.80 7.52 -6.11
N TRP A 257 3.84 6.73 -6.34
CA TRP A 257 5.06 7.14 -7.03
C TRP A 257 5.15 6.55 -8.45
N GLY A 258 4.32 5.56 -8.77
CA GLY A 258 4.32 4.85 -10.05
C GLY A 258 3.34 5.42 -11.08
N TRP A 259 2.84 4.54 -11.95
CA TRP A 259 1.80 4.86 -12.93
C TRP A 259 0.52 4.11 -12.59
N VAL A 260 -0.57 4.82 -12.37
CA VAL A 260 -1.89 4.24 -12.12
C VAL A 260 -2.90 4.79 -13.13
N ASP A 261 -3.58 3.91 -13.86
CA ASP A 261 -4.64 4.35 -14.78
C ASP A 261 -5.90 4.76 -13.99
N HIS A 262 -6.43 3.87 -13.14
CA HIS A 262 -7.57 4.19 -12.28
C HIS A 262 -7.34 3.76 -10.82
N TRP A 263 -7.45 4.71 -9.89
CA TRP A 263 -7.50 4.46 -8.46
C TRP A 263 -8.87 4.79 -7.89
N LEU A 264 -9.57 3.77 -7.38
CA LEU A 264 -10.87 3.88 -6.74
C LEU A 264 -10.78 3.52 -5.25
N ALA A 265 -11.23 4.40 -4.37
CA ALA A 265 -11.48 4.08 -2.95
C ALA A 265 -12.99 4.19 -2.67
N GLU A 266 -13.59 3.07 -2.26
CA GLU A 266 -15.04 2.96 -2.03
C GLU A 266 -15.42 3.38 -0.60
N ASP A 267 -14.53 3.13 0.36
CA ASP A 267 -14.75 3.39 1.79
C ASP A 267 -13.79 4.47 2.32
N LYS A 268 -14.03 4.90 3.56
CA LYS A 268 -13.36 5.99 4.24
C LYS A 268 -11.86 5.75 4.33
N ILE A 269 -11.08 6.80 4.08
CA ILE A 269 -9.64 6.80 4.32
C ILE A 269 -9.30 7.72 5.48
N THR A 270 -8.47 7.24 6.41
CA THR A 270 -8.20 7.94 7.66
C THR A 270 -6.71 7.95 8.02
N SER A 271 -6.18 9.12 8.38
CA SER A 271 -4.84 9.25 8.97
C SER A 271 -4.93 9.86 10.36
N TYR A 272 -4.37 9.18 11.37
CA TYR A 272 -4.27 9.73 12.73
C TYR A 272 -2.91 10.37 13.03
N GLY A 273 -1.85 9.93 12.35
CA GLY A 273 -0.50 10.39 12.63
C GLY A 273 -0.19 11.80 12.11
N PRO A 274 0.76 12.52 12.74
CA PRO A 274 1.22 13.82 12.27
C PRO A 274 1.87 13.70 10.89
N SER A 275 1.68 14.74 10.08
CA SER A 275 2.13 14.81 8.68
C SER A 275 1.65 13.67 7.76
N GLY A 276 0.70 12.85 8.22
CA GLY A 276 0.06 11.86 7.37
C GLY A 276 -0.81 12.50 6.29
N ILE A 277 -0.96 11.82 5.16
CA ILE A 277 -1.71 12.35 4.01
C ILE A 277 -2.73 11.31 3.56
N GLY A 278 -3.99 11.72 3.36
CA GLY A 278 -5.03 10.84 2.85
C GLY A 278 -4.69 10.26 1.47
N PHE A 279 -4.40 11.11 0.50
CA PHE A 279 -3.83 10.70 -0.78
C PHE A 279 -2.68 11.61 -1.20
N VAL A 280 -1.53 11.03 -1.52
CA VAL A 280 -0.39 11.78 -2.03
C VAL A 280 0.07 11.23 -3.38
N ASN A 281 0.37 12.15 -4.30
CA ASN A 281 0.89 11.80 -5.62
C ASN A 281 2.30 12.37 -5.86
N PHE A 282 3.16 11.47 -6.31
CA PHE A 282 4.44 11.77 -6.94
C PHE A 282 4.51 11.25 -8.39
N GLY A 283 3.77 10.20 -8.72
CA GLY A 283 3.74 9.57 -10.03
C GLY A 283 2.68 10.13 -10.98
N THR A 284 2.10 9.25 -11.80
CA THR A 284 0.96 9.60 -12.65
C THR A 284 -0.29 8.86 -12.21
N VAL A 285 -1.40 9.59 -12.09
CA VAL A 285 -2.75 9.01 -11.97
C VAL A 285 -3.63 9.58 -13.06
N ARG A 286 -4.26 8.73 -13.88
CA ARG A 286 -5.22 9.23 -14.88
C ARG A 286 -6.57 9.54 -14.24
N HIS A 287 -7.10 8.64 -13.43
CA HIS A 287 -8.35 8.86 -12.70
C HIS A 287 -8.22 8.44 -11.25
N LEU A 288 -8.37 9.38 -10.33
CA LEU A 288 -8.52 9.16 -8.90
C LEU A 288 -9.98 9.40 -8.51
N GLN A 289 -10.63 8.42 -7.90
CA GLN A 289 -11.98 8.53 -7.38
C GLN A 289 -12.04 8.04 -5.94
N ILE A 290 -12.44 8.91 -5.02
CA ILE A 290 -12.61 8.60 -3.59
C ILE A 290 -14.08 8.87 -3.24
N ASN A 291 -14.83 7.81 -3.00
CA ASN A 291 -16.29 7.83 -2.87
C ASN A 291 -16.79 8.06 -1.44
N ALA A 292 -15.90 7.93 -0.45
CA ALA A 292 -16.17 8.21 0.95
C ALA A 292 -15.25 9.34 1.46
N PRO A 293 -15.49 9.86 2.67
CA PRO A 293 -14.69 10.94 3.22
C PRO A 293 -13.20 10.60 3.37
N ILE A 294 -12.35 11.60 3.13
CA ILE A 294 -10.97 11.65 3.62
C ILE A 294 -10.97 12.38 4.96
N GLU A 295 -10.41 11.75 6.01
CA GLU A 295 -10.22 12.40 7.31
C GLU A 295 -8.77 12.30 7.78
N THR A 296 -8.16 13.42 8.15
CA THR A 296 -6.82 13.42 8.73
C THR A 296 -6.75 14.23 10.02
N PHE A 297 -6.12 13.69 11.06
CA PHE A 297 -6.17 14.25 12.42
C PHE A 297 -4.85 14.82 12.95
N GLY A 298 -3.73 14.50 12.29
CA GLY A 298 -2.40 14.87 12.77
C GLY A 298 -1.99 16.29 12.42
N GLN A 299 -1.13 16.90 13.24
CA GLN A 299 -0.52 18.19 12.93
C GLN A 299 0.18 18.15 11.56
N GLY A 300 -0.07 19.17 10.74
CA GLY A 300 0.51 19.26 9.39
C GLY A 300 0.03 18.20 8.41
N ALA A 301 -1.03 17.43 8.74
CA ALA A 301 -1.60 16.42 7.86
C ALA A 301 -2.30 17.03 6.66
N ARG A 302 -2.53 16.23 5.61
CA ARG A 302 -3.23 16.72 4.41
C ARG A 302 -4.29 15.74 3.91
N GLY A 303 -5.38 16.24 3.36
CA GLY A 303 -6.38 15.40 2.71
C GLY A 303 -5.86 14.84 1.39
N PHE A 304 -5.49 15.72 0.47
CA PHE A 304 -4.94 15.38 -0.84
C PHE A 304 -3.77 16.30 -1.21
N ASN A 305 -2.72 15.74 -1.78
CA ASN A 305 -1.54 16.50 -2.17
C ASN A 305 -0.86 15.98 -3.44
N VAL A 306 -0.50 16.88 -4.36
CA VAL A 306 0.31 16.56 -5.55
C VAL A 306 1.67 17.23 -5.45
N TYR A 307 2.69 16.42 -5.21
CA TYR A 307 4.06 16.86 -5.00
C TYR A 307 4.93 16.85 -6.26
N THR A 308 4.69 15.88 -7.13
CA THR A 308 5.32 15.70 -8.44
C THR A 308 4.42 14.84 -9.33
N GLY A 309 4.82 14.70 -10.59
CA GLY A 309 4.01 14.05 -11.61
C GLY A 309 2.68 14.77 -11.84
N THR A 310 1.62 14.03 -12.13
CA THR A 310 0.32 14.63 -12.46
C THR A 310 -0.86 13.73 -12.09
N VAL A 311 -2.00 14.36 -11.80
CA VAL A 311 -3.30 13.72 -11.68
C VAL A 311 -4.22 14.36 -12.71
N GLN A 312 -4.75 13.58 -13.66
CA GLN A 312 -5.57 14.14 -14.75
C GLN A 312 -7.00 14.42 -14.30
N LEU A 313 -7.62 13.49 -13.56
CA LEU A 313 -8.94 13.67 -12.95
C LEU A 313 -8.90 13.17 -11.51
N ALA A 314 -9.34 14.00 -10.56
CA ALA A 314 -9.51 13.64 -9.16
C ALA A 314 -10.92 13.98 -8.69
N GLU A 315 -11.65 12.99 -8.20
CA GLU A 315 -13.01 13.14 -7.70
C GLU A 315 -13.09 12.70 -6.25
N PHE A 316 -13.51 13.62 -5.39
CA PHE A 316 -13.61 13.41 -3.96
C PHE A 316 -15.04 13.58 -3.50
N ASP A 317 -15.39 12.78 -2.50
CA ASP A 317 -16.62 12.96 -1.78
C ASP A 317 -16.56 14.19 -0.84
N ARG A 318 -15.81 14.08 0.25
CA ARG A 318 -15.56 15.14 1.25
C ARG A 318 -14.14 15.02 1.75
N ILE A 319 -13.53 16.15 2.08
CA ILE A 319 -12.22 16.18 2.74
C ILE A 319 -12.34 16.99 4.02
N THR A 320 -11.97 16.35 5.14
CA THR A 320 -11.88 17.02 6.45
C THR A 320 -10.49 16.84 7.04
N THR A 321 -9.83 17.92 7.44
CA THR A 321 -8.54 17.85 8.11
C THR A 321 -8.55 18.58 9.44
N HIS A 322 -7.82 18.06 10.42
CA HIS A 322 -7.74 18.60 11.77
C HIS A 322 -6.28 18.83 12.19
N ALA A 323 -6.12 19.71 13.19
CA ALA A 323 -4.88 20.17 13.79
C ALA A 323 -4.15 21.27 13.00
N ASP A 324 -3.18 21.90 13.66
CA ASP A 324 -2.48 23.05 13.13
C ASP A 324 -1.67 22.70 11.87
N GLY A 325 -1.73 23.58 10.89
CA GLY A 325 -1.09 23.40 9.59
C GLY A 325 -1.70 22.28 8.73
N ALA A 326 -2.88 21.75 9.08
CA ALA A 326 -3.53 20.70 8.31
C ALA A 326 -4.27 21.23 7.08
N VAL A 327 -3.90 20.76 5.89
CA VAL A 327 -4.39 21.31 4.61
C VAL A 327 -5.36 20.34 3.94
N GLY A 328 -6.53 20.82 3.52
CA GLY A 328 -7.52 19.99 2.81
C GLY A 328 -6.98 19.45 1.48
N ILE A 329 -6.75 20.35 0.52
CA ILE A 329 -6.11 20.06 -0.76
C ILE A 329 -4.90 20.97 -0.95
N GLN A 330 -3.75 20.40 -1.28
CA GLN A 330 -2.55 21.14 -1.69
C GLN A 330 -2.11 20.78 -3.11
N ILE A 331 -2.07 21.78 -3.99
CA ILE A 331 -1.65 21.65 -5.39
C ILE A 331 -0.28 22.31 -5.55
N SER A 332 0.77 21.50 -5.70
CA SER A 332 2.15 22.00 -5.89
C SER A 332 2.67 21.79 -7.32
N LYS A 333 1.88 21.14 -8.17
CA LYS A 333 2.18 20.83 -9.58
C LYS A 333 0.92 20.88 -10.45
N PRO A 334 1.06 20.93 -11.79
CA PRO A 334 -0.08 20.90 -12.69
C PRO A 334 -0.93 19.63 -12.53
N VAL A 335 -2.25 19.84 -12.38
CA VAL A 335 -3.29 18.82 -12.39
C VAL A 335 -4.34 19.16 -13.43
N GLY A 336 -5.13 18.17 -13.86
CA GLY A 336 -6.26 18.40 -14.75
C GLY A 336 -7.46 18.94 -13.99
N THR A 337 -8.45 18.07 -13.74
CA THR A 337 -9.70 18.43 -13.08
C THR A 337 -9.75 17.88 -11.65
N ILE A 338 -10.17 18.72 -10.70
CA ILE A 338 -10.54 18.30 -9.34
C ILE A 338 -12.03 18.58 -9.11
N THR A 339 -12.76 17.59 -8.63
CA THR A 339 -14.15 17.74 -8.18
C THR A 339 -14.30 17.29 -6.74
N VAL A 340 -14.96 18.08 -5.90
CA VAL A 340 -15.31 17.72 -4.52
C VAL A 340 -16.81 17.90 -4.32
N ARG A 341 -17.52 16.82 -3.95
CA ARG A 341 -18.99 16.80 -3.93
C ARG A 341 -19.61 17.42 -2.68
N ARG A 342 -18.96 17.31 -1.52
CA ARG A 342 -19.51 17.67 -0.20
C ARG A 342 -18.57 18.57 0.62
N GLY A 343 -17.75 19.35 -0.07
CA GLY A 343 -16.95 20.42 0.50
C GLY A 343 -15.61 19.98 1.05
N ILE A 344 -14.81 20.99 1.41
CA ILE A 344 -13.54 20.83 2.10
C ILE A 344 -13.61 21.63 3.39
N GLU A 345 -13.29 20.99 4.50
CA GLU A 345 -13.34 21.57 5.83
C GLU A 345 -12.03 21.35 6.59
N THR A 346 -11.50 22.41 7.20
CA THR A 346 -10.25 22.33 7.95
C THR A 346 -10.34 22.99 9.32
N HIS A 347 -9.77 22.32 10.31
CA HIS A 347 -9.71 22.77 11.70
C HIS A 347 -8.26 22.94 12.15
N GLY A 348 -7.96 24.04 12.83
CA GLY A 348 -6.62 24.34 13.34
C GLY A 348 -6.10 25.69 12.86
N GLY A 349 -4.98 26.12 13.40
CA GLY A 349 -4.26 27.33 13.04
C GLY A 349 -3.03 27.04 12.17
N THR A 350 -1.94 27.72 12.50
CA THR A 350 -0.65 27.56 11.82
C THR A 350 0.27 26.66 12.63
N GLY A 351 0.89 25.68 12.00
CA GLY A 351 1.71 24.66 12.67
C GLY A 351 2.82 24.09 11.78
N GLN A 352 3.64 23.22 12.37
CA GLN A 352 4.71 22.53 11.64
C GLN A 352 4.15 21.33 10.87
N SER A 353 4.62 21.16 9.63
CA SER A 353 4.27 20.08 8.72
C SER A 353 5.51 19.57 8.01
N LEU A 354 5.56 18.27 7.71
CA LEU A 354 6.61 17.71 6.87
C LEU A 354 6.25 17.86 5.39
N VAL A 355 7.20 18.36 4.61
CA VAL A 355 7.13 18.51 3.16
C VAL A 355 8.36 17.87 2.53
N LYS A 356 8.21 16.71 1.88
CA LYS A 356 9.31 16.02 1.16
C LYS A 356 10.60 15.90 2.01
N GLY A 357 10.46 15.46 3.27
CA GLY A 357 11.60 15.33 4.18
C GLY A 357 12.06 16.62 4.87
N VAL A 358 11.35 17.76 4.68
CA VAL A 358 11.70 19.05 5.28
C VAL A 358 10.56 19.59 6.14
N VAL A 359 10.86 19.99 7.37
CA VAL A 359 9.88 20.62 8.27
C VAL A 359 9.60 22.05 7.81
N THR A 360 8.32 22.41 7.69
CA THR A 360 7.84 23.70 7.17
C THR A 360 6.60 24.15 7.94
N THR A 361 6.47 25.45 8.15
CA THR A 361 5.27 26.05 8.72
C THR A 361 4.17 26.16 7.68
N LEU A 362 2.99 25.59 7.95
CA LEU A 362 1.79 25.69 7.12
C LEU A 362 0.60 26.17 7.96
N SER A 363 -0.37 26.81 7.30
CA SER A 363 -1.67 27.17 7.88
C SER A 363 -2.71 26.13 7.50
N ALA A 364 -3.71 25.91 8.37
CA ALA A 364 -4.75 24.91 8.16
C ALA A 364 -5.79 25.30 7.09
N ILE A 365 -5.36 25.42 5.84
CA ILE A 365 -6.12 25.95 4.71
C ILE A 365 -6.93 24.84 4.02
N ALA A 366 -8.17 25.14 3.59
CA ALA A 366 -9.00 24.18 2.86
C ALA A 366 -8.47 23.90 1.44
N LEU A 367 -8.26 24.92 0.62
CA LEU A 367 -7.63 24.77 -0.70
C LEU A 367 -6.38 25.65 -0.82
N SER A 368 -5.22 25.02 -1.01
CA SER A 368 -3.93 25.70 -1.20
C SER A 368 -3.33 25.37 -2.56
N VAL A 369 -3.19 26.39 -3.41
CA VAL A 369 -2.47 26.29 -4.69
C VAL A 369 -1.13 26.99 -4.52
N LYS A 370 -0.05 26.21 -4.41
CA LYS A 370 1.31 26.73 -4.22
C LYS A 370 1.90 27.26 -5.52
N ALA A 371 2.98 28.03 -5.43
CA ALA A 371 3.76 28.45 -6.59
C ALA A 371 4.19 27.22 -7.42
N GLY A 372 3.96 27.27 -8.74
CA GLY A 372 4.17 26.15 -9.66
C GLY A 372 3.03 25.12 -9.70
N GLY A 373 2.05 25.22 -8.81
CA GLY A 373 0.79 24.50 -8.87
C GLY A 373 -0.17 25.13 -9.87
N SER A 374 -0.90 24.29 -10.60
CA SER A 374 -2.00 24.76 -11.45
C SER A 374 -3.07 23.69 -11.65
N ALA A 375 -4.29 24.10 -11.98
CA ALA A 375 -5.37 23.19 -12.32
C ALA A 375 -6.15 23.69 -13.55
N GLN A 376 -6.59 22.76 -14.41
CA GLN A 376 -7.49 23.11 -15.51
C GLN A 376 -8.88 23.48 -14.97
N LYS A 377 -9.44 22.65 -14.09
CA LYS A 377 -10.73 22.93 -13.46
C LYS A 377 -10.71 22.48 -12.00
N VAL A 378 -11.28 23.30 -11.12
CA VAL A 378 -11.59 22.94 -9.75
C VAL A 378 -13.06 23.25 -9.50
N ASP A 379 -13.83 22.22 -9.15
CA ASP A 379 -15.27 22.28 -8.91
C ASP A 379 -15.58 21.75 -7.51
N ILE A 380 -15.97 22.64 -6.60
CA ILE A 380 -16.20 22.29 -5.20
C ILE A 380 -17.65 22.63 -4.86
N ALA A 381 -18.45 21.58 -4.68
CA ALA A 381 -19.75 21.68 -4.04
C ALA A 381 -19.61 21.61 -2.52
N GLY A 382 -20.52 22.24 -1.77
CA GLY A 382 -20.50 22.26 -0.30
C GLY A 382 -19.58 23.31 0.35
N GLY A 383 -18.70 23.95 -0.42
CA GLY A 383 -17.92 25.12 -0.01
C GLY A 383 -16.52 24.80 0.53
N LEU A 384 -15.80 25.87 0.86
CA LEU A 384 -14.51 25.84 1.56
C LEU A 384 -14.70 26.46 2.95
N ILE A 385 -14.45 25.68 3.99
CA ILE A 385 -14.66 26.11 5.38
C ILE A 385 -13.37 25.95 6.17
N THR A 386 -12.93 27.03 6.82
CA THR A 386 -11.84 27.03 7.80
C THR A 386 -12.36 27.46 9.17
N HIS A 387 -11.88 26.81 10.22
CA HIS A 387 -12.26 27.10 11.62
C HIS A 387 -11.13 27.75 12.44
N GLY A 388 -9.98 28.01 11.83
CA GLY A 388 -8.86 28.67 12.51
C GLY A 388 -8.96 30.19 12.48
N GLU A 389 -8.61 30.85 13.58
CA GLU A 389 -8.55 32.31 13.65
C GLU A 389 -7.62 32.87 12.58
N HIS A 390 -8.11 33.82 11.78
CA HIS A 390 -7.39 34.44 10.67
C HIS A 390 -6.89 33.48 9.57
N ILE A 391 -7.41 32.24 9.48
CA ILE A 391 -7.03 31.28 8.44
C ILE A 391 -7.94 31.44 7.19
N PRO A 392 -7.41 31.88 6.03
CA PRO A 392 -8.23 31.99 4.83
C PRO A 392 -8.63 30.60 4.30
N PRO A 393 -9.87 30.41 3.78
CA PRO A 393 -10.29 29.15 3.16
C PRO A 393 -9.54 28.78 1.88
N LEU A 394 -8.98 29.78 1.19
CA LEU A 394 -8.30 29.65 -0.08
C LEU A 394 -6.96 30.38 -0.06
N GLU A 395 -5.89 29.70 -0.44
CA GLU A 395 -4.59 30.28 -0.74
C GLU A 395 -4.26 30.07 -2.23
N MET A 396 -4.00 31.16 -2.95
CA MET A 396 -3.74 31.14 -4.39
C MET A 396 -2.40 31.80 -4.72
N GLN A 397 -1.35 30.98 -4.84
CA GLN A 397 -0.02 31.37 -5.33
C GLN A 397 0.28 30.84 -6.74
N GLY A 398 -0.52 29.87 -7.20
CA GLY A 398 -0.51 29.35 -8.57
C GLY A 398 -1.74 29.81 -9.37
N SER A 399 -2.21 28.98 -10.30
CA SER A 399 -3.33 29.34 -11.18
C SER A 399 -4.37 28.23 -11.34
N ILE A 400 -5.65 28.59 -11.37
CA ILE A 400 -6.75 27.70 -11.75
C ILE A 400 -7.46 28.32 -12.95
N ASN A 401 -7.59 27.60 -14.06
CA ASN A 401 -8.24 28.17 -15.26
C ASN A 401 -9.76 28.33 -15.06
N THR A 402 -10.41 27.38 -14.42
CA THR A 402 -11.83 27.46 -14.07
C THR A 402 -12.03 27.03 -12.62
N LEU A 403 -12.45 27.97 -11.77
CA LEU A 403 -12.76 27.73 -10.37
C LEU A 403 -14.26 27.94 -10.12
N GLN A 404 -14.94 26.89 -9.66
CA GLN A 404 -16.34 26.94 -9.27
C GLN A 404 -16.46 26.43 -7.83
N ILE A 405 -17.02 27.27 -6.95
CA ILE A 405 -17.26 26.93 -5.55
C ILE A 405 -18.72 27.26 -5.23
N SER A 406 -19.53 26.23 -4.99
CA SER A 406 -20.89 26.39 -4.48
C SER A 406 -20.92 26.14 -2.96
N GLY A 407 -21.79 26.85 -2.23
CA GLY A 407 -21.79 26.86 -0.76
C GLY A 407 -20.95 27.99 -0.12
N GLY A 408 -20.06 28.61 -0.90
CA GLY A 408 -19.25 29.77 -0.51
C GLY A 408 -17.91 29.42 0.14
N MET A 409 -17.14 30.46 0.46
CA MET A 409 -15.87 30.37 1.18
C MET A 409 -16.04 31.09 2.52
N ARG A 410 -15.80 30.42 3.65
CA ARG A 410 -16.07 30.97 4.99
C ARG A 410 -14.95 30.62 5.97
N ASN A 411 -14.52 31.62 6.72
CA ASN A 411 -13.85 31.43 8.00
C ASN A 411 -14.92 31.60 9.10
N THR A 412 -15.00 30.66 10.04
CA THR A 412 -16.04 30.62 11.09
C THR A 412 -15.50 30.89 12.51
N ALA A 413 -14.24 31.29 12.63
CA ALA A 413 -13.61 31.65 13.90
C ALA A 413 -13.86 33.12 14.29
#